data_AF-A0A944U902-F1
#
_entry.id   AF-A0A944U902-F1
#
_cell.length_a   1.000
_cell.length_b   1.000
_cell.length_c   1.000
_cell.angle_alpha   90.00
_cell.angle_beta   90.00
_cell.angle_gamma   90.00
#
_symmetry.space_group_name_H-M   'P 1'
#
loop_
_entity.id
_entity.type
_entity.pdbx_description
1 polymer ?
#
loop_
_entity_poly.entity_id
_entity_poly.type
_entity_poly.pdbx_seq_one_letter_code
_entity_poly.pdbx_strand_id
1 'polypeptide(L)'
;MRSKELSQQLSVGIIMGVMLTIVFSIVIPRLAFLNKYLPVAYYNTLPVSNTGDIDRDGIPDTIDDSDGDSIADAYDATPLPK
;
A
#
# COMPACT_ATOMS: atom_id res chain seq x y z
N MET A 1 40.76 4.55 -30.85
CA MET A 1 40.35 3.78 -29.66
C MET A 1 39.49 4.61 -28.69
N ARG A 2 39.91 5.82 -28.30
CA ARG A 2 39.19 6.72 -27.35
C ARG A 2 37.74 7.10 -27.70
N SER A 3 37.41 7.23 -28.99
CA SER A 3 36.04 7.56 -29.44
C SER A 3 35.05 6.41 -29.27
N LYS A 4 35.51 5.16 -29.33
CA LYS A 4 34.65 3.98 -29.10
C LYS A 4 34.28 3.85 -27.62
N GLU A 5 35.23 4.10 -26.73
CA GLU A 5 34.95 4.14 -25.29
C GLU A 5 33.98 5.27 -24.91
N LEU A 6 34.15 6.46 -25.49
CA LEU A 6 33.24 7.59 -25.23
C LEU A 6 31.80 7.27 -25.67
N SER A 7 31.63 6.65 -26.85
CA SER A 7 30.31 6.21 -27.32
C SER A 7 29.70 5.12 -26.42
N GLN A 8 30.53 4.24 -25.89
CA GLN A 8 30.08 3.17 -25.00
C GLN A 8 29.68 3.70 -23.62
N GLN A 9 30.45 4.64 -23.06
CA GLN A 9 30.12 5.32 -21.81
C GLN A 9 28.82 6.14 -21.94
N LEU A 10 28.64 6.83 -23.06
CA LEU A 10 27.40 7.57 -23.34
C LEU A 10 26.19 6.62 -23.44
N SER A 11 26.35 5.48 -24.11
CA SER A 11 25.30 4.45 -24.21
C SER A 11 24.91 3.88 -22.86
N VAL A 12 25.89 3.52 -22.02
CA VAL A 12 25.64 3.01 -20.66
C VAL A 12 24.96 4.08 -19.80
N GLY A 13 25.39 5.35 -19.90
CA GLY A 13 24.77 6.46 -19.17
C GLY A 13 23.30 6.66 -19.56
N ILE A 14 22.97 6.57 -20.85
CA ILE A 14 21.59 6.66 -21.33
C ILE A 14 20.76 5.49 -20.79
N ILE A 15 21.28 4.25 -20.85
CA ILE A 15 20.58 3.07 -20.35
C ILE A 15 20.32 3.20 -18.85
N MET A 16 21.32 3.59 -18.07
CA MET A 16 21.18 3.81 -16.62
C MET A 16 20.16 4.91 -16.30
N GLY A 17 20.18 6.00 -17.07
CA GLY A 17 19.19 7.08 -16.95
C GLY A 17 17.76 6.61 -17.22
N VAL A 18 17.56 5.81 -18.28
CA VAL A 18 16.24 5.23 -18.61
C VAL A 18 15.80 4.23 -17.54
N MET A 19 16.70 3.40 -17.03
CA MET A 19 16.38 2.49 -15.93
C MET A 19 15.97 3.27 -14.67
N LEU A 20 16.70 4.34 -14.33
CA LEU A 20 16.38 5.17 -13.17
C LEU A 20 15.01 5.84 -13.30
N THR A 21 14.68 6.38 -14.48
CA THR A 21 13.38 7.01 -14.72
C THR A 21 12.24 6.00 -14.63
N ILE A 22 12.41 4.78 -15.14
CA ILE A 22 11.42 3.70 -15.00
C ILE A 22 11.22 3.33 -13.52
N VAL A 23 12.31 3.19 -12.76
CA VAL A 23 12.24 2.82 -11.34
C VAL A 23 11.44 3.87 -10.55
N PHE A 24 11.78 5.16 -10.71
CA PHE A 24 11.13 6.23 -9.95
C PHE A 24 9.72 6.57 -10.45
N SER A 25 9.45 6.47 -11.75
CA SER A 25 8.16 6.85 -12.32
C SER A 25 7.13 5.73 -12.31
N ILE A 26 7.58 4.47 -12.39
CA ILE A 26 6.69 3.32 -12.56
C ILE A 26 6.80 2.38 -11.37
N VAL A 27 8.01 1.87 -11.07
CA VAL A 27 8.18 0.79 -10.10
C VAL A 27 7.85 1.26 -8.69
N ILE A 28 8.44 2.36 -8.23
CA ILE A 28 8.23 2.88 -6.87
C ILE A 28 6.75 3.26 -6.63
N PRO A 29 6.09 4.05 -7.49
CA PRO A 29 4.67 4.37 -7.31
C PRO A 29 3.77 3.13 -7.34
N ARG A 30 4.07 2.16 -8.21
CA ARG A 30 3.29 0.92 -8.30
C ARG A 30 3.49 0.04 -7.06
N LEU A 31 4.71 -0.02 -6.53
CA LEU A 31 5.01 -0.76 -5.30
C LEU A 31 4.35 -0.09 -4.09
N ALA A 32 4.38 1.24 -4.00
CA ALA A 32 3.69 1.99 -2.95
C ALA A 32 2.17 1.78 -3.01
N PHE A 33 1.58 1.79 -4.22
CA PHE A 33 0.18 1.45 -4.43
C PHE A 33 -0.12 0.03 -3.94
N LEU A 34 0.64 -0.97 -4.40
CA LEU A 34 0.42 -2.36 -4.02
C LEU A 34 0.56 -2.54 -2.50
N ASN A 35 1.56 -1.94 -1.87
CA ASN A 35 1.75 -2.00 -0.42
C ASN A 35 0.60 -1.35 0.37
N LYS A 36 -0.04 -0.31 -0.17
CA LYS A 36 -1.17 0.35 0.47
C LYS A 36 -2.48 -0.42 0.29
N TYR A 37 -2.74 -0.95 -0.90
CA TYR A 37 -4.05 -1.48 -1.26
C TYR A 37 -4.16 -3.02 -1.18
N LEU A 38 -3.05 -3.76 -1.32
CA LEU A 38 -3.09 -5.23 -1.16
C LEU A 38 -3.49 -5.68 0.24
N PRO A 39 -2.99 -5.07 1.35
CA PRO A 39 -3.40 -5.48 2.69
C PRO A 39 -4.90 -5.27 2.90
N VAL A 40 -5.42 -4.10 2.53
CA VAL A 40 -6.86 -3.79 2.61
C VAL A 40 -7.69 -4.81 1.82
N ALA A 41 -7.27 -5.15 0.59
CA ALA A 41 -7.97 -6.14 -0.21
C ALA A 41 -7.87 -7.55 0.40
N TYR A 42 -6.73 -7.91 0.99
CA TYR A 42 -6.51 -9.20 1.63
C TYR A 42 -7.39 -9.37 2.88
N TYR A 43 -7.37 -8.40 3.81
CA TYR A 43 -8.19 -8.44 5.03
C TYR A 43 -9.68 -8.49 4.71
N ASN A 44 -10.13 -7.78 3.66
CA ASN A 44 -11.51 -7.83 3.18
C ASN A 44 -11.97 -9.20 2.63
N THR A 45 -11.03 -10.13 2.36
CA THR A 45 -11.33 -11.47 1.84
C THR A 45 -11.11 -12.58 2.86
N LEU A 46 -10.51 -12.27 4.01
CA LEU A 46 -10.41 -13.23 5.10
C LEU A 46 -11.83 -13.52 5.60
N PRO A 47 -12.13 -14.78 5.95
CA PRO A 47 -13.39 -15.09 6.61
C PRO A 47 -13.41 -14.28 7.89
N VAL A 48 -14.34 -13.31 7.94
CA VAL A 48 -14.71 -12.63 9.18
C VAL A 48 -14.99 -13.74 10.18
N SER A 49 -14.14 -13.84 11.20
CA SER A 49 -14.56 -14.51 12.42
C SER A 49 -15.84 -13.79 12.79
N ASN A 50 -16.96 -14.49 12.74
CA ASN A 50 -18.35 -14.00 12.69
C ASN A 50 -18.78 -13.18 13.93
N THR A 51 -17.85 -12.56 14.65
CA THR A 51 -17.97 -12.05 16.02
C THR A 51 -16.98 -10.92 16.38
N GLY A 52 -16.53 -10.04 15.47
CA GLY A 52 -15.86 -8.81 15.96
C GLY A 52 -14.82 -8.14 15.06
N ASP A 53 -15.16 -7.78 13.83
CA ASP A 53 -14.37 -6.87 12.95
C ASP A 53 -15.35 -6.35 11.88
N ILE A 54 -16.14 -5.33 12.25
CA ILE A 54 -17.30 -4.84 11.52
C ILE A 54 -16.91 -4.00 10.30
N ASP A 55 -15.83 -3.24 10.39
CA ASP A 55 -15.37 -2.30 9.36
C ASP A 55 -14.26 -2.89 8.45
N ARG A 56 -13.68 -4.04 8.86
CA ARG A 56 -12.68 -4.84 8.14
C ARG A 56 -11.34 -4.15 7.98
N ASP A 57 -10.96 -3.32 8.92
CA ASP A 57 -9.64 -2.71 8.96
C ASP A 57 -8.55 -3.67 9.52
N GLY A 58 -8.98 -4.81 10.09
CA GLY A 58 -8.14 -5.84 10.68
C GLY A 58 -7.92 -5.70 12.19
N ILE A 59 -8.60 -4.75 12.83
CA ILE A 59 -8.66 -4.53 14.27
C ILE A 59 -9.94 -5.18 14.81
N PRO A 60 -9.87 -5.96 15.90
CA PRO A 60 -11.08 -6.52 16.49
C PRO A 60 -11.99 -5.47 17.12
N ASP A 61 -13.32 -5.53 16.90
CA ASP A 61 -14.35 -4.61 17.45
C ASP A 61 -14.24 -4.37 18.97
N THR A 62 -13.63 -5.31 19.71
CA THR A 62 -13.40 -5.17 21.16
C THR A 62 -12.37 -4.10 21.55
N ILE A 63 -11.51 -3.72 20.60
CA ILE A 63 -10.45 -2.72 20.78
C ILE A 63 -10.47 -1.64 19.68
N ASP A 64 -11.31 -1.80 18.68
CA ASP A 64 -11.48 -0.82 17.59
C ASP A 64 -12.48 0.27 17.96
N ASP A 65 -12.30 1.45 17.40
CA ASP A 65 -13.14 2.66 17.54
C ASP A 65 -13.24 3.29 16.14
N SER A 66 -14.12 2.72 15.33
CA SER A 66 -14.24 2.99 13.89
C SER A 66 -14.70 4.41 13.57
N ASP A 67 -15.47 5.04 14.47
CA ASP A 67 -16.02 6.39 14.29
C ASP A 67 -15.29 7.48 15.10
N GLY A 68 -14.41 7.07 16.02
CA GLY A 68 -13.55 7.94 16.81
C GLY A 68 -14.27 8.64 17.96
N ASP A 69 -15.40 8.10 18.44
CA ASP A 69 -16.19 8.66 19.54
C ASP A 69 -15.72 8.21 20.93
N SER A 70 -14.64 7.42 20.98
CA SER A 70 -14.03 6.83 22.18
C SER A 70 -14.78 5.65 22.80
N ILE A 71 -15.76 5.07 22.11
CA ILE A 71 -16.45 3.83 22.49
C ILE A 71 -16.00 2.73 21.54
N ALA A 72 -15.56 1.59 22.09
CA ALA A 72 -15.16 0.49 21.21
C ALA A 72 -16.38 -0.09 20.48
N ASP A 73 -16.22 -0.49 19.22
CA ASP A 73 -17.31 -0.90 18.31
C ASP A 73 -18.20 -2.00 18.90
N ALA A 74 -17.63 -2.92 19.68
CA ALA A 74 -18.37 -4.00 20.36
C ALA A 74 -19.38 -3.51 21.41
N TYR A 75 -19.24 -2.26 21.88
CA TYR A 75 -20.06 -1.62 22.91
C TYR A 75 -20.79 -0.37 22.40
N ASP A 76 -20.55 0.04 21.15
CA ASP A 76 -21.23 1.17 20.54
C ASP A 76 -22.52 0.75 19.83
N ALA A 77 -23.58 1.56 20.01
CA ALA A 77 -24.84 1.41 19.31
C ALA A 77 -24.78 1.97 17.88
N THR A 78 -23.81 2.84 17.59
CA THR A 78 -23.58 3.45 16.28
C THR A 78 -22.12 3.37 15.82
N PRO A 79 -21.51 2.16 15.80
CA PRO A 79 -20.06 1.95 15.68
C PRO A 79 -19.45 2.40 14.34
N LEU A 80 -20.24 2.92 13.41
CA LEU A 80 -19.76 3.30 12.09
C LEU A 80 -20.02 4.79 11.84
N PRO A 81 -19.09 5.49 11.16
CA PRO A 81 -19.26 6.91 10.85
C PRO A 81 -20.55 7.15 10.03
N LYS A 82 -21.25 8.24 10.38
CA LYS A 82 -22.50 8.68 9.71
C LYS A 82 -22.30 9.17 8.29
#